data_AF-A0A2W6XIV5-F1
#
_entry.id   AF-A0A2W6XIV5-F1
#
_cell.length_a   1.000
_cell.length_b   1.000
_cell.length_c   1.000
_cell.angle_alpha   90.00
_cell.angle_beta   90.00
_cell.angle_gamma   90.00
#
_symmetry.space_group_name_H-M   'P 1'
#
loop_
_entity.id
_entity.type
_entity.pdbx_description
1 polymer ?
#
loop_
_entity_poly.entity_id
_entity_poly.type
_entity_poly.pdbx_seq_one_letter_code
_entity_poly.pdbx_strand_id
1 'polypeptide(L)' 'MPALIRMGDIRESSILKLADQCDTEAHHCPYVDEGERLGQMATILRSWVIDASGPPPSDWRAEQRRKTLRIVTPD' A
#
# COMPACT_ATOMS: atom_id res chain seq x y z
N MET A 1 3.03 -2.45 7.80
CA MET A 1 3.54 -3.01 6.55
C MET A 1 4.12 -1.97 5.59
N PRO A 2 3.40 -0.93 5.13
CA PRO A 2 3.96 0.06 4.19
C PRO A 2 5.24 0.76 4.66
N ALA A 3 5.35 1.02 5.97
CA ALA A 3 6.58 1.57 6.56
C ALA A 3 7.78 0.61 6.46
N LEU A 4 7.57 -0.71 6.62
CA LEU A 4 8.64 -1.72 6.50
C LEU A 4 9.12 -1.85 5.06
N ILE A 5 8.21 -1.68 4.08
CA ILE A 5 8.57 -1.62 2.66
C ILE A 5 9.42 -0.37 2.37
N ARG A 6 9.01 0.80 2.88
CA ARG A 6 9.77 2.06 2.76
C ARG A 6 11.16 2.00 3.38
N MET A 7 11.30 1.32 4.52
CA MET A 7 12.58 1.14 5.21
C MET A 7 13.48 0.10 4.51
N GLY A 8 12.97 -0.63 3.52
CA GLY A 8 13.71 -1.67 2.81
C GLY A 8 13.80 -3.00 3.54
N ASP A 9 13.21 -3.11 4.75
CA ASP A 9 13.14 -4.33 5.55
C ASP A 9 12.36 -5.44 4.82
N ILE A 10 11.39 -5.03 4.00
CA ILE A 10 10.62 -5.92 3.13
C ILE A 10 10.74 -5.40 1.70
N ARG A 11 11.14 -6.29 0.77
CA ARG A 11 11.21 -5.92 -0.64
C ARG A 11 9.81 -5.80 -1.23
N GLU A 12 9.56 -4.69 -1.91
CA GLU A 12 8.32 -4.46 -2.69
C GLU A 12 7.99 -5.65 -3.60
N SER A 13 8.97 -6.12 -4.36
CA SER A 13 8.82 -7.27 -5.27
C SER A 13 8.36 -8.56 -4.59
N SER A 14 8.67 -8.76 -3.30
CA SER A 14 8.21 -9.93 -2.55
C SER A 14 6.72 -9.82 -2.19
N ILE A 15 6.26 -8.62 -1.86
CA ILE A 15 4.84 -8.35 -1.58
C ILE A 15 4.00 -8.47 -2.86
N LEU A 16 4.49 -7.95 -3.99
CA LEU A 16 3.81 -8.09 -5.28
C LEU A 16 3.71 -9.55 -5.72
N LYS A 17 4.79 -10.33 -5.59
CA LYS A 17 4.75 -11.77 -5.87
C LYS A 17 3.75 -12.53 -5.01
N LEU A 18 3.64 -12.16 -3.72
CA LEU A 18 2.65 -12.76 -2.82
C LEU A 18 1.22 -12.39 -3.25
N ALA A 19 1.00 -11.16 -3.69
CA ALA A 19 -0.31 -10.74 -4.22
C ALA A 19 -0.69 -11.54 -5.47
N ASP A 20 0.25 -11.76 -6.39
CA ASP A 20 0.01 -12.56 -7.61
C ASP A 20 -0.26 -14.04 -7.29
N GLN A 21 0.39 -14.57 -6.24
CA GLN A 21 0.10 -15.92 -5.72
C GLN A 21 -1.32 -16.00 -5.15
N CYS A 22 -1.73 -15.04 -4.31
CA CYS A 22 -3.09 -14.99 -3.78
C CYS A 22 -4.13 -14.92 -4.88
N ASP A 23 -3.91 -14.12 -5.94
CA ASP A 23 -4.82 -14.09 -7.08
C ASP A 23 -4.86 -15.43 -7.81
N THR A 24 -3.70 -16.05 -8.05
CA THR A 24 -3.63 -17.36 -8.71
C THR A 24 -4.40 -18.40 -7.91
N GLU A 25 -4.23 -18.43 -6.59
CA GLU A 25 -4.96 -19.35 -5.71
C GLU A 25 -6.47 -19.04 -5.69
N ALA A 26 -6.86 -17.75 -5.68
CA ALA A 26 -8.25 -17.33 -5.75
C ALA A 26 -8.95 -17.87 -7.01
N HIS A 27 -8.29 -17.79 -8.16
CA HIS A 27 -8.84 -18.27 -9.45
C HIS A 27 -9.03 -19.79 -9.50
N HIS A 28 -8.20 -20.55 -8.78
CA HIS A 28 -8.30 -22.01 -8.71
C HIS A 28 -9.12 -22.49 -7.51
N CYS A 29 -9.63 -21.59 -6.68
CA CYS A 29 -10.36 -21.95 -5.48
C CYS A 29 -11.77 -22.44 -5.84
N PRO A 30 -12.14 -23.69 -5.51
CA PRO A 30 -13.49 -24.20 -5.78
C PRO A 30 -14.54 -23.61 -4.82
N TYR A 31 -14.12 -22.96 -3.73
CA TYR A 31 -14.98 -22.36 -2.73
C TYR A 31 -15.02 -20.83 -2.92
N VAL A 32 -16.19 -20.31 -3.27
CA VAL A 32 -16.38 -18.89 -3.62
C VAL A 32 -15.90 -17.96 -2.50
N ASP A 33 -16.29 -18.22 -1.25
CA ASP A 33 -15.94 -17.37 -0.10
C ASP A 33 -14.43 -17.34 0.16
N GLU A 34 -13.74 -18.47 -0.05
CA GLU A 34 -12.29 -18.55 0.13
C GLU A 34 -11.55 -17.86 -1.02
N GLY A 35 -12.03 -18.03 -2.26
CA GLY A 35 -11.53 -17.29 -3.41
C GLY A 35 -11.66 -15.78 -3.25
N GLU A 36 -12.80 -15.30 -2.73
CA GLU A 36 -13.00 -13.88 -2.46
C GLU A 36 -12.01 -13.36 -1.40
N ARG A 37 -11.81 -14.12 -0.30
CA ARG A 37 -10.85 -13.74 0.75
C ARG A 37 -9.42 -13.66 0.22
N LEU A 38 -9.02 -14.58 -0.66
CA LEU A 38 -7.71 -14.54 -1.31
C LEU A 38 -7.56 -13.31 -2.22
N GLY A 39 -8.58 -12.97 -3.01
CA GLY A 39 -8.59 -11.75 -3.84
C GLY A 39 -8.55 -10.45 -3.01
N GLN A 40 -9.26 -10.41 -1.88
CA GLN A 40 -9.17 -9.30 -0.93
C GLN A 40 -7.76 -9.17 -0.34
N MET A 41 -7.12 -10.29 -0.02
CA MET A 41 -5.75 -10.30 0.50
C MET A 41 -4.74 -9.79 -0.54
N ALA A 42 -4.87 -10.22 -1.81
CA ALA A 42 -4.06 -9.70 -2.91
C ALA A 42 -4.21 -8.17 -3.07
N THR A 43 -5.44 -7.67 -2.93
CA THR A 43 -5.74 -6.23 -2.98
C THR A 43 -5.07 -5.45 -1.85
N ILE A 44 -5.11 -5.98 -0.62
CA ILE A 44 -4.45 -5.38 0.55
C ILE A 44 -2.92 -5.35 0.37
N LEU A 45 -2.33 -6.41 -0.17
CA LEU A 45 -0.88 -6.46 -0.42
C LEU A 45 -0.46 -5.38 -1.43
N ARG A 46 -1.24 -5.18 -2.50
CA ARG A 46 -0.98 -4.13 -3.50
C ARG A 46 -1.18 -2.73 -2.93
N SER A 47 -2.18 -2.52 -2.08
CA SER A 47 -2.36 -1.22 -1.42
C SER A 47 -1.17 -0.88 -0.53
N TRP A 48 -0.58 -1.85 0.16
CA TRP A 48 0.62 -1.60 0.96
C TRP A 48 1.83 -1.14 0.15
N VAL A 49 1.99 -1.66 -1.07
CA VAL A 49 3.03 -1.22 -2.00
C VAL A 49 2.77 0.21 -2.45
N ILE A 50 1.53 0.53 -2.86
CA ILE A 50 1.14 1.88 -3.26
C ILE A 50 1.37 2.89 -2.13
N ASP A 51 0.95 2.56 -0.91
CA ASP A 51 1.16 3.40 0.27
C ASP A 51 2.65 3.56 0.61
N ALA A 52 3.48 2.55 0.31
CA ALA A 52 4.91 2.61 0.51
C ALA A 52 5.61 3.52 -0.51
N SER A 53 5.13 3.58 -1.75
CA SER A 53 5.61 4.53 -2.76
C SER A 53 5.45 5.99 -2.33
N GLY A 54 4.53 6.24 -1.39
CA GLY A 54 4.25 7.55 -0.82
C GLY A 54 3.56 8.49 -1.82
N PRO A 55 3.15 9.69 -1.36
CA PRO A 55 2.67 10.73 -2.26
C PRO A 55 3.80 11.11 -3.22
N PRO A 56 3.50 11.50 -4.47
CA PRO A 56 4.51 12.12 -5.33
C PRO A 56 5.17 13.29 -4.59
N PRO A 57 6.45 13.60 -4.86
CA PRO A 57 7.19 14.63 -4.13
C PRO A 57 6.50 16.01 -4.07
N SER A 58 5.62 16.30 -5.05
CA SER A 58 4.75 17.48 -5.09
C SER A 58 3.81 17.56 -3.89
N ASP A 59 3.24 16.43 -3.48
CA ASP A 59 2.18 16.35 -2.48
C ASP A 59 2.76 16.37 -1.07
N TRP A 60 3.94 15.77 -0.88
CA TRP A 60 4.72 15.95 0.34
C TRP A 60 5.12 17.41 0.53
N ARG A 61 5.60 18.09 -0.53
CA ARG A 61 5.93 19.53 -0.47
C ARG A 61 4.68 20.38 -0.23
N ALA A 62 3.55 20.04 -0.83
CA ALA A 62 2.28 20.75 -0.63
C ALA A 62 1.77 20.60 0.81
N GLU A 63 1.86 19.39 1.38
CA GLU A 63 1.46 19.11 2.75
C GLU A 63 2.39 19.76 3.78
N GLN A 64 3.71 19.75 3.54
CA GLN A 64 4.68 20.50 4.34
C GLN A 64 4.38 22.01 4.31
N ARG A 65 4.15 22.59 3.13
CA ARG A 65 3.76 24.01 3.00
C ARG A 65 2.45 24.31 3.75
N ARG A 66 1.44 23.45 3.66
CA ARG A 66 0.17 23.61 4.41
C ARG A 66 0.37 23.58 5.91
N LYS A 67 1.22 22.67 6.42
CA LYS A 67 1.55 22.60 7.86
C LYS A 67 2.34 23.81 8.34
N THR A 68 3.31 24.29 7.56
CA THR A 68 4.06 25.51 7.88
C THR A 68 3.13 26.74 7.92
N LEU A 69 2.20 26.88 6.97
CA LEU A 69 1.25 28.00 6.97
C LEU A 69 0.31 27.97 8.19
N ARG A 70 -0.14 26.79 8.62
CA ARG A 70 -0.97 26.63 9.83
C ARG A 70 -0.26 27.04 11.14
N ILE A 71 1.06 26.93 11.21
CA ILE A 71 1.83 27.30 12.41
C ILE A 71 2.09 28.81 12.47
N VAL A 72 2.11 29.49 11.32
CA VAL A 72 2.46 30.92 11.21
C VAL A 72 1.23 31.83 11.28
N THR A 73 0.02 31.28 11.41
CA THR A 73 -1.19 32.07 11.66
C THR A 73 -1.61 31.86 13.13
N PRO A 74 -1.09 32.65 14.08
CA PRO A 74 -1.76 32.83 15.36
C PRO A 74 -3.02 33.67 15.14
N ASP A 75 -4.14 33.26 15.75
CA ASP A 75 -5.35 34.08 15.95
C ASP A 75 -4.99 35.41 16.65
#